data_AF-A0A2G6TBJ4-F1
#
_entry.id   AF-A0A2G6TBJ4-F1
#
_cell.length_a   1.000
_cell.length_b   1.000
_cell.length_c   1.000
_cell.angle_alpha   90.00
_cell.angle_beta   90.00
_cell.angle_gamma   90.00
#
_symmetry.space_group_name_H-M   'P 1'
#
loop_
_entity.id
_entity.type
_entity.pdbx_description
1 polymer ?
#
loop_
_entity_poly.entity_id
_entity_poly.type
_entity_poly.pdbx_seq_one_letter_code
_entity_poly.pdbx_strand_id
1 'polypeptide(L)'
;MKNIKIVSLAACMTWMLSLMFFSSCSNDDSASASSGSAPAIEYVAPSGYNTDGSLKPLTPVRVGDPKNYYVIHGKGFLTTTKVYFNDFDTYFRPTFVTDTDIIILLDENTPYANASNKLKVVTQRGTALFDFVIKPPVPTFLQFYPINATAGQEVTITGKYFLNPVVTLAKTKTLPEVPVTVVSSTLEKVVIKLPENADLRYLTIANISGATTSTYAVGTAILDDVSYYGLGYPAPAYVKDEKAEQGTTYVTKDMDAWGSLEGNWGWFDKLAPYSGIRVAIKAKAEGKVRLVFNGDWTNSPVVSVTTEWKTFYLPWSMFSSSDRVQNITFQNLTATAKGDGLPNTFYIDNIGFMLKAE
;
A
#
# COMPACT_ATOMS: atom_id res chain seq x y z
N MET A 1 -86.06 61.59 52.61
CA MET A 1 -85.75 62.24 51.32
C MET A 1 -84.63 61.47 50.65
N LYS A 2 -84.94 60.95 49.46
CA LYS A 2 -84.09 60.55 48.31
C LYS A 2 -83.04 59.43 48.47
N ASN A 3 -83.43 58.29 47.88
CA ASN A 3 -82.66 57.16 47.38
C ASN A 3 -81.47 57.56 46.48
N ILE A 4 -80.31 56.93 46.66
CA ILE A 4 -79.27 56.79 45.63
C ILE A 4 -78.85 55.32 45.53
N LYS A 5 -78.67 54.87 44.30
CA LYS A 5 -78.90 53.52 43.78
C LYS A 5 -77.69 52.58 43.96
N ILE A 6 -78.02 51.33 44.31
CA ILE A 6 -77.22 50.12 44.09
C ILE A 6 -77.11 49.90 42.57
N VAL A 7 -76.12 50.47 41.90
CA VAL A 7 -75.63 50.03 40.58
C VAL A 7 -74.19 50.51 40.45
N SER A 8 -73.22 49.59 40.46
CA SER A 8 -71.92 49.69 39.74
C SER A 8 -70.80 48.78 40.30
N LEU A 9 -70.98 48.06 41.42
CA LEU A 9 -69.92 47.18 41.95
C LEU A 9 -69.98 45.73 41.42
N ALA A 10 -70.84 45.45 40.45
CA ALA A 10 -70.95 44.15 39.78
C ALA A 10 -70.35 44.13 38.36
N ALA A 11 -69.73 45.23 37.92
CA ALA A 11 -69.16 45.36 36.57
C ALA A 11 -67.64 45.12 36.49
N CYS A 12 -66.95 44.97 37.63
CA CYS A 12 -65.50 44.69 37.65
C CYS A 12 -65.14 43.25 38.05
N MET A 13 -66.09 42.45 38.54
CA MET A 13 -65.83 41.05 38.93
C MET A 13 -66.21 40.03 37.85
N THR A 14 -66.94 40.44 36.81
CA THR A 14 -67.37 39.61 35.68
C THR A 14 -66.53 39.82 34.42
N TRP A 15 -65.49 40.66 34.48
CA TRP A 15 -64.51 40.84 33.40
C TRP A 15 -63.17 40.14 33.67
N MET A 16 -63.04 39.43 34.79
CA MET A 16 -61.88 38.60 35.13
C MET A 16 -62.18 37.09 35.18
N LEU A 17 -63.38 36.66 34.76
CA LEU A 17 -63.80 35.26 34.77
C LEU A 17 -64.28 34.76 33.39
N SER A 18 -63.79 35.38 32.31
CA SER A 18 -64.04 34.95 30.92
C SER A 18 -62.77 34.52 30.19
N LEU A 19 -61.69 34.20 30.91
CA LEU A 19 -60.41 33.71 30.35
C LEU A 19 -60.05 32.27 30.73
N MET A 20 -61.00 31.53 31.31
CA MET A 20 -60.87 30.09 31.50
C MET A 20 -62.10 29.42 30.90
N PHE A 21 -61.89 28.30 30.19
CA PHE A 21 -62.88 27.51 29.42
C PHE A 21 -62.99 27.75 27.90
N PHE A 22 -61.87 27.74 27.19
CA PHE A 22 -61.79 27.06 25.89
C PHE A 22 -60.41 26.41 25.72
N SER A 23 -60.18 25.28 26.43
CA SER A 23 -59.23 24.27 25.97
C SER A 23 -60.02 23.29 25.11
N SER A 24 -60.22 23.65 23.84
CA SER A 24 -60.64 22.69 22.82
C SER A 24 -59.43 21.81 22.52
N CYS A 25 -59.57 20.49 22.70
CA CYS A 25 -58.64 19.53 22.11
C CYS A 25 -58.60 19.77 20.60
N SER A 26 -57.50 20.32 20.10
CA SER A 26 -57.13 20.12 18.70
C SER A 26 -56.61 18.70 18.59
N ASN A 27 -57.34 17.84 17.89
CA ASN A 27 -56.75 16.69 17.23
C ASN A 27 -55.77 17.25 16.20
N ASP A 28 -54.54 17.47 16.64
CA ASP A 28 -53.40 17.46 15.75
C ASP A 28 -52.49 16.38 16.30
N ASP A 29 -52.24 15.37 15.48
CA ASP A 29 -51.23 14.33 15.67
C ASP A 29 -49.83 14.94 15.60
N SER A 30 -49.60 15.95 16.44
CA SER A 30 -48.29 16.33 16.90
C SER A 30 -47.84 15.20 17.79
N ALA A 31 -47.34 14.13 17.15
CA ALA A 31 -46.40 13.23 17.77
C ALA A 31 -45.45 14.11 18.58
N SER A 32 -45.60 14.00 19.90
CA SER A 32 -44.81 14.67 20.91
C SER A 32 -43.43 14.94 20.33
N ALA A 33 -43.05 16.21 20.22
CA ALA A 33 -41.66 16.60 20.05
C ALA A 33 -40.92 16.05 21.27
N SER A 34 -40.58 14.77 21.21
CA SER A 34 -39.75 14.11 22.19
C SER A 34 -38.47 14.92 22.21
N SER A 35 -38.12 15.38 23.40
CA SER A 35 -36.93 16.14 23.77
C SER A 35 -35.66 15.36 23.40
N GLY A 36 -35.40 15.27 22.11
CA GLY A 36 -34.33 14.53 21.50
C GLY A 36 -33.15 15.45 21.26
N SER A 37 -32.06 15.22 21.98
CA SER A 37 -30.79 15.91 21.75
C SER A 37 -30.31 15.73 20.30
N ALA A 38 -29.69 16.78 19.74
CA ALA A 38 -28.93 16.69 18.50
C ALA A 38 -27.87 15.58 18.62
N PRO A 39 -27.55 14.86 17.53
CA PRO A 39 -26.59 13.77 17.60
C PRO A 39 -25.20 14.29 17.96
N ALA A 40 -24.48 13.54 18.78
CA ALA A 40 -23.09 13.81 19.12
C ALA A 40 -22.30 12.51 19.20
N ILE A 41 -21.10 12.49 18.63
CA ILE A 41 -20.17 11.35 18.71
C ILE A 41 -19.16 11.67 19.82
N GLU A 42 -19.09 10.80 20.82
CA GLU A 42 -18.16 10.92 21.94
C GLU A 42 -16.85 10.17 21.65
N TYR A 43 -16.95 8.93 21.16
CA TYR A 43 -15.79 8.17 20.69
C TYR A 43 -16.19 7.08 19.69
N VAL A 44 -15.17 6.53 19.02
CA VAL A 44 -15.29 5.34 18.18
C VAL A 44 -14.36 4.27 18.74
N ALA A 45 -14.81 3.03 18.86
CA ALA A 45 -14.01 1.92 19.34
C ALA A 45 -14.15 0.69 18.43
N PRO A 46 -13.14 -0.17 18.29
CA PRO A 46 -13.26 -1.43 17.55
C PRO A 46 -14.33 -2.35 18.18
N SER A 47 -15.00 -3.15 17.35
CA SER A 47 -15.99 -4.14 17.79
C SER A 47 -15.70 -5.52 17.17
N GLY A 48 -16.03 -6.58 17.91
CA GLY A 48 -15.84 -7.97 17.48
C GLY A 48 -14.63 -8.64 18.12
N TYR A 49 -14.03 -9.58 17.39
CA TYR A 49 -12.97 -10.45 17.87
C TYR A 49 -11.69 -10.28 17.05
N ASN A 50 -10.54 -10.52 17.67
CA ASN A 50 -9.27 -10.72 17.02
C ASN A 50 -9.22 -12.10 16.35
N THR A 51 -8.21 -12.33 15.52
CA THR A 51 -8.00 -13.62 14.82
C THR A 51 -7.77 -14.80 15.75
N ASP A 52 -7.27 -14.54 16.97
CA ASP A 52 -7.07 -15.55 18.02
C ASP A 52 -8.33 -15.84 18.85
N GLY A 53 -9.46 -15.21 18.52
CA GLY A 53 -10.73 -15.37 19.23
C GLY A 53 -10.88 -14.51 20.49
N SER A 54 -9.88 -13.70 20.85
CA SER A 54 -10.03 -12.71 21.93
C SER A 54 -10.93 -11.55 21.51
N LEU A 55 -11.62 -10.93 22.46
CA LEU A 55 -12.45 -9.75 22.20
C LEU A 55 -11.55 -8.54 21.87
N LYS A 56 -11.95 -7.76 20.87
CA LYS A 56 -11.30 -6.47 20.60
C LYS A 56 -11.57 -5.52 21.77
N PRO A 57 -10.55 -4.78 22.26
CA PRO A 57 -10.75 -3.83 23.35
C PRO A 57 -11.64 -2.68 22.88
N LEU A 58 -12.59 -2.25 23.72
CA LEU A 58 -13.42 -1.06 23.50
C LEU A 58 -12.66 0.25 23.78
N THR A 59 -11.36 0.28 23.47
CA THR A 59 -10.52 1.46 23.64
C THR A 59 -10.81 2.44 22.49
N PRO A 60 -11.05 3.74 22.79
CA PRO A 60 -11.25 4.76 21.77
C PRO A 60 -10.12 4.82 20.74
N VAL A 61 -10.48 4.91 19.47
CA VAL A 61 -9.58 5.05 18.33
C VAL A 61 -10.03 6.19 17.42
N ARG A 62 -9.07 6.77 16.68
CA ARG A 62 -9.32 7.78 15.63
C ARG A 62 -8.98 7.26 14.24
N VAL A 63 -8.70 5.97 14.12
CA VAL A 63 -8.27 5.34 12.87
C VAL A 63 -9.06 4.04 12.68
N GLY A 64 -9.64 3.87 11.50
CA GLY A 64 -10.42 2.70 11.13
C GLY A 64 -9.76 1.86 10.04
N ASP A 65 -9.82 0.55 10.18
CA ASP A 65 -9.39 -0.43 9.19
C ASP A 65 -10.63 -0.98 8.47
N PRO A 66 -10.75 -0.84 7.14
CA PRO A 66 -11.87 -1.39 6.40
C PRO A 66 -12.11 -2.88 6.68
N LYS A 67 -13.33 -3.36 6.47
CA LYS A 67 -13.79 -4.73 6.78
C LYS A 67 -13.80 -5.08 8.28
N ASN A 68 -13.70 -4.09 9.16
CA ASN A 68 -13.84 -4.29 10.60
C ASN A 68 -15.06 -3.57 11.15
N TYR A 69 -15.67 -4.16 12.19
CA TYR A 69 -16.75 -3.53 12.92
C TYR A 69 -16.21 -2.49 13.91
N TYR A 70 -16.96 -1.41 14.05
CA TYR A 70 -16.73 -0.34 15.00
C TYR A 70 -18.03 -0.02 15.76
N VAL A 71 -17.88 0.33 17.03
CA VAL A 71 -18.92 0.99 17.83
C VAL A 71 -18.68 2.49 17.72
N ILE A 72 -19.67 3.23 17.22
CA ILE A 72 -19.73 4.68 17.32
C ILE A 72 -20.57 4.99 18.56
N HIS A 73 -19.94 5.49 19.61
CA HIS A 73 -20.58 5.80 20.88
C HIS A 73 -20.86 7.29 21.01
N GLY A 74 -22.01 7.63 21.59
CA GLY A 74 -22.47 9.00 21.71
C GLY A 74 -23.91 9.11 22.20
N LYS A 75 -24.66 10.04 21.62
CA LYS A 75 -26.06 10.35 22.00
C LYS A 75 -26.89 10.75 20.79
N GLY A 76 -28.20 10.52 20.85
CA GLY A 76 -29.17 10.97 19.84
C GLY A 76 -29.17 10.16 18.54
N PHE A 77 -28.73 8.90 18.57
CA PHE A 77 -28.57 8.06 17.38
C PHE A 77 -29.81 7.28 16.95
N LEU A 78 -30.91 7.25 17.72
CA LEU A 78 -32.11 6.45 17.38
C LEU A 78 -32.71 6.75 16.00
N THR A 79 -32.54 7.97 15.50
CA THR A 79 -33.08 8.41 14.21
C THR A 79 -32.02 8.49 13.12
N THR A 80 -30.91 7.75 13.26
CA THR A 80 -29.84 7.69 12.25
C THR A 80 -30.38 7.21 10.91
N THR A 81 -30.13 8.00 9.87
CA THR A 81 -30.53 7.70 8.49
C THR A 81 -29.32 7.36 7.61
N LYS A 82 -28.17 7.97 7.89
CA LYS A 82 -26.92 7.77 7.13
C LYS A 82 -25.71 7.85 8.03
N VAL A 83 -24.70 7.05 7.71
CA VAL A 83 -23.37 7.13 8.30
C VAL A 83 -22.37 7.19 7.16
N TYR A 84 -21.52 8.21 7.15
CA TYR A 84 -20.49 8.38 6.14
C TYR A 84 -19.11 8.29 6.77
N PHE A 85 -18.22 7.56 6.15
CA PHE A 85 -16.79 7.67 6.38
C PHE A 85 -16.18 8.30 5.14
N ASN A 86 -15.47 9.42 5.27
CA ASN A 86 -14.84 10.07 4.12
C ASN A 86 -15.82 10.39 2.98
N ASP A 87 -17.04 10.82 3.37
CA ASP A 87 -18.18 11.10 2.48
C ASP A 87 -18.72 9.89 1.69
N PHE A 88 -18.19 8.69 1.95
CA PHE A 88 -18.72 7.43 1.44
C PHE A 88 -19.84 6.91 2.35
N ASP A 89 -21.04 6.73 1.79
CA ASP A 89 -22.22 6.23 2.50
C ASP A 89 -22.03 4.76 2.88
N THR A 90 -21.92 4.50 4.18
CA THR A 90 -21.65 3.17 4.71
C THR A 90 -22.93 2.60 5.29
N TYR A 91 -23.31 1.43 4.81
CA TYR A 91 -24.49 0.73 5.29
C TYR A 91 -24.33 0.32 6.76
N PHE A 92 -25.38 0.53 7.55
CA PHE A 92 -25.53 -0.01 8.88
C PHE A 92 -26.87 -0.74 8.99
N ARG A 93 -26.93 -1.73 9.90
CA ARG A 93 -28.17 -2.42 10.20
C ARG A 93 -28.96 -1.61 11.22
N PRO A 94 -30.23 -1.24 10.98
CA PRO A 94 -31.01 -0.46 11.95
C PRO A 94 -31.16 -1.14 13.31
N THR A 95 -31.15 -2.48 13.36
CA THR A 95 -31.19 -3.25 14.61
C THR A 95 -29.91 -3.16 15.45
N PHE A 96 -28.83 -2.59 14.90
CA PHE A 96 -27.55 -2.34 15.57
C PHE A 96 -27.41 -0.88 16.03
N VAL A 97 -28.52 -0.13 16.02
CA VAL A 97 -28.57 1.27 16.46
C VAL A 97 -29.40 1.38 17.73
N THR A 98 -28.81 1.94 18.77
CA THR A 98 -29.49 2.42 19.97
C THR A 98 -29.44 3.95 20.00
N ASP A 99 -29.89 4.59 21.08
CA ASP A 99 -29.72 6.04 21.21
C ASP A 99 -28.27 6.45 21.43
N THR A 100 -27.45 5.52 21.93
CA THR A 100 -26.07 5.77 22.36
C THR A 100 -25.03 5.13 21.46
N ASP A 101 -25.38 4.08 20.72
CA ASP A 101 -24.42 3.26 20.00
C ASP A 101 -24.90 2.92 18.59
N ILE A 102 -23.99 3.01 17.63
CA ILE A 102 -24.15 2.45 16.28
C ILE A 102 -23.04 1.43 16.08
N ILE A 103 -23.39 0.16 15.89
CA ILE A 103 -22.43 -0.86 15.46
C ILE A 103 -22.46 -0.95 13.94
N ILE A 104 -21.33 -0.62 13.31
CA ILE A 104 -21.21 -0.51 11.85
C ILE A 104 -19.96 -1.23 11.33
N LEU A 105 -20.09 -1.85 10.17
CA LEU A 105 -18.95 -2.40 9.43
C LEU A 105 -18.38 -1.31 8.54
N LEU A 106 -17.10 -0.97 8.71
CA LEU A 106 -16.44 -0.01 7.83
C LEU A 106 -16.26 -0.62 6.43
N ASP A 107 -16.84 0.00 5.40
CA ASP A 107 -16.87 -0.55 4.04
C ASP A 107 -15.47 -0.63 3.41
N GLU A 108 -15.21 -1.69 2.66
CA GLU A 108 -13.93 -1.88 1.97
C GLU A 108 -13.62 -0.83 0.90
N ASN A 109 -14.67 -0.24 0.32
CA ASN A 109 -14.58 0.78 -0.72
C ASN A 109 -14.47 2.20 -0.15
N THR A 110 -14.44 2.35 1.17
CA THR A 110 -14.28 3.65 1.81
C THR A 110 -12.95 4.28 1.35
N PRO A 111 -12.99 5.47 0.72
CA PRO A 111 -11.78 6.13 0.26
C PRO A 111 -10.85 6.47 1.43
N TYR A 112 -9.56 6.18 1.29
CA TYR A 112 -8.52 6.54 2.28
C TYR A 112 -7.61 7.68 1.81
N ALA A 113 -7.58 7.98 0.51
CA ALA A 113 -6.74 9.01 -0.09
C ALA A 113 -7.58 10.18 -0.59
N ASN A 114 -7.04 11.40 -0.51
CA ASN A 114 -7.73 12.65 -0.91
C ASN A 114 -9.12 12.79 -0.30
N ALA A 115 -9.26 12.36 0.96
CA ALA A 115 -10.52 12.19 1.65
C ALA A 115 -10.67 13.18 2.81
N SER A 116 -11.91 13.37 3.29
CA SER A 116 -12.21 14.37 4.34
C SER A 116 -11.66 14.01 5.72
N ASN A 117 -11.30 12.75 5.97
CA ASN A 117 -10.90 12.21 7.28
C ASN A 117 -11.96 12.46 8.36
N LYS A 118 -13.23 12.33 7.97
CA LYS A 118 -14.40 12.53 8.84
C LYS A 118 -15.29 11.30 8.86
N LEU A 119 -15.74 10.95 10.05
CA LEU A 119 -16.97 10.19 10.28
C LEU A 119 -18.12 11.18 10.45
N LYS A 120 -19.21 10.97 9.71
CA LYS A 120 -20.42 11.81 9.73
C LYS A 120 -21.65 10.93 9.99
N VAL A 121 -22.36 11.18 11.09
CA VAL A 121 -23.63 10.50 11.40
C VAL A 121 -24.76 11.50 11.16
N VAL A 122 -25.69 11.16 10.26
CA VAL A 122 -26.86 11.97 9.94
C VAL A 122 -28.08 11.32 10.57
N THR A 123 -28.85 12.12 11.29
CA THR A 123 -30.10 11.72 11.93
C THR A 123 -31.22 12.65 11.46
N GLN A 124 -32.48 12.32 11.78
CA GLN A 124 -33.59 13.25 11.54
C GLN A 124 -33.47 14.55 12.35
N ARG A 125 -32.61 14.58 13.38
CA ARG A 125 -32.44 15.70 14.31
C ARG A 125 -31.16 16.52 14.07
N GLY A 126 -30.39 16.18 13.04
CA GLY A 126 -29.15 16.87 12.69
C GLY A 126 -28.01 15.93 12.35
N THR A 127 -26.79 16.47 12.34
CA THR A 127 -25.58 15.77 11.91
C THR A 127 -24.47 15.90 12.95
N ALA A 128 -23.83 14.79 13.28
CA ALA A 128 -22.61 14.74 14.07
C ALA A 128 -21.40 14.51 13.16
N LEU A 129 -20.29 15.21 13.44
CA LEU A 129 -19.00 15.02 12.76
C LEU A 129 -17.94 14.60 13.78
N PHE A 130 -17.04 13.71 13.38
CA PHE A 130 -15.95 13.22 14.20
C PHE A 130 -14.69 13.00 13.35
N ASP A 131 -13.53 13.39 13.87
CA ASP A 131 -12.24 13.16 13.21
C ASP A 131 -11.88 11.67 13.24
N PHE A 132 -11.85 11.06 12.06
CA PHE A 132 -11.62 9.64 11.90
C PHE A 132 -10.92 9.35 10.58
N VAL A 133 -9.71 8.80 10.65
CA VAL A 133 -8.87 8.48 9.50
C VAL A 133 -9.11 7.04 9.06
N ILE A 134 -9.16 6.79 7.75
CA ILE A 134 -9.29 5.44 7.19
C ILE A 134 -7.90 4.93 6.80
N LYS A 135 -7.56 3.73 7.27
CA LYS A 135 -6.30 3.08 6.95
C LYS A 135 -6.25 2.72 5.46
N PRO A 136 -5.18 3.09 4.74
CA PRO A 136 -4.88 2.47 3.45
C PRO A 136 -4.50 0.99 3.65
N PRO A 137 -4.46 0.16 2.60
CA PRO A 137 -3.79 -1.13 2.68
C PRO A 137 -2.29 -0.99 3.01
N VAL A 138 -1.66 -2.08 3.47
CA VAL A 138 -0.20 -2.12 3.67
C VAL A 138 0.51 -1.84 2.33
N PRO A 139 1.57 -1.02 2.29
CA PRO A 139 2.28 -0.71 1.06
C PRO A 139 2.73 -1.96 0.33
N THR A 140 2.60 -1.98 -1.00
CA THR A 140 3.28 -2.97 -1.83
C THR A 140 4.54 -2.34 -2.39
N PHE A 141 5.71 -2.91 -2.12
CA PHE A 141 6.98 -2.48 -2.72
C PHE A 141 7.23 -3.38 -3.94
N LEU A 142 7.19 -2.82 -5.16
CA LEU A 142 7.47 -3.59 -6.37
C LEU A 142 8.95 -3.56 -6.72
N GLN A 143 9.50 -2.36 -6.88
CA GLN A 143 10.90 -2.17 -7.26
C GLN A 143 11.35 -0.73 -6.98
N PHE A 144 12.67 -0.50 -7.05
CA PHE A 144 13.23 0.84 -7.04
C PHE A 144 14.37 0.95 -8.03
N TYR A 145 14.59 2.14 -8.60
CA TYR A 145 15.65 2.38 -9.56
C TYR A 145 16.16 3.83 -9.53
N PRO A 146 17.45 4.06 -9.85
CA PRO A 146 18.47 3.04 -10.10
C PRO A 146 18.91 2.32 -8.82
N ILE A 147 19.33 1.05 -8.93
CA ILE A 147 19.79 0.26 -7.77
C ILE A 147 21.16 0.77 -7.30
N ASN A 148 22.04 1.15 -8.22
CA ASN A 148 23.38 1.65 -7.90
C ASN A 148 23.43 3.16 -7.67
N ALA A 149 22.31 3.75 -7.20
CA ALA A 149 22.28 5.14 -6.81
C ALA A 149 23.30 5.41 -5.69
N THR A 150 24.04 6.52 -5.83
CA THR A 150 24.96 7.01 -4.80
C THR A 150 24.26 7.99 -3.87
N ALA A 151 24.87 8.28 -2.72
CA ALA A 151 24.37 9.28 -1.80
C ALA A 151 24.07 10.62 -2.52
N GLY A 152 22.94 11.23 -2.18
CA GLY A 152 22.45 12.48 -2.76
C GLY A 152 21.67 12.32 -4.07
N GLN A 153 21.73 11.17 -4.75
CA GLN A 153 20.95 10.93 -5.96
C GLN A 153 19.49 10.62 -5.63
N GLU A 154 18.62 10.89 -6.60
CA GLU A 154 17.21 10.52 -6.52
C GLU A 154 16.99 9.08 -6.93
N VAL A 155 16.19 8.36 -6.15
CA VAL A 155 15.74 7.00 -6.43
C VAL A 155 14.23 7.00 -6.53
N THR A 156 13.71 6.38 -7.59
CA THR A 156 12.28 6.14 -7.75
C THR A 156 11.93 4.77 -7.17
N ILE A 157 10.96 4.72 -6.27
CA ILE A 157 10.32 3.51 -5.75
C ILE A 157 8.93 3.40 -6.40
N THR A 158 8.58 2.22 -6.93
CA THR A 158 7.24 1.95 -7.47
C THR A 158 6.53 0.87 -6.66
N GLY A 159 5.20 0.95 -6.65
CA GLY A 159 4.39 0.08 -5.81
C GLY A 159 2.94 0.50 -5.71
N LYS A 160 2.33 0.22 -4.57
CA LYS A 160 0.93 0.57 -4.28
C LYS A 160 0.75 1.02 -2.84
N TYR A 161 -0.29 1.82 -2.61
CA TYR A 161 -0.75 2.27 -1.29
C TYR A 161 0.22 3.19 -0.54
N PHE A 162 0.98 3.99 -1.28
CA PHE A 162 1.92 4.98 -0.73
C PHE A 162 1.21 6.27 -0.27
N LEU A 163 0.19 6.14 0.59
CA LEU A 163 -0.43 7.29 1.24
C LEU A 163 0.44 7.75 2.41
N ASN A 164 0.92 8.99 2.36
CA ASN A 164 1.82 9.60 3.35
C ASN A 164 2.99 8.66 3.73
N PRO A 165 3.80 8.24 2.75
CA PRO A 165 4.79 7.20 2.95
C PRO A 165 5.96 7.70 3.80
N VAL A 166 6.45 6.83 4.68
CA VAL A 166 7.72 6.99 5.40
C VAL A 166 8.70 5.99 4.81
N VAL A 167 9.87 6.47 4.39
CA VAL A 167 10.91 5.60 3.83
C VAL A 167 12.12 5.58 4.76
N THR A 168 12.67 4.38 5.00
CA THR A 168 13.87 4.17 5.81
C THR A 168 14.85 3.25 5.08
N LEU A 169 16.14 3.37 5.39
CA LEU A 169 17.08 2.29 5.17
C LEU A 169 16.93 1.28 6.31
N ALA A 170 16.67 0.03 5.97
CA ALA A 170 16.48 -1.04 6.94
C ALA A 170 17.69 -1.16 7.88
N LYS A 171 17.41 -1.45 9.16
CA LYS A 171 18.43 -1.79 10.15
C LYS A 171 19.20 -3.05 9.71
N THR A 172 20.52 -3.04 9.88
CA THR A 172 21.37 -4.23 9.74
C THR A 172 21.91 -4.65 11.10
N LYS A 173 22.69 -5.74 11.16
CA LYS A 173 23.42 -6.12 12.38
C LYS A 173 24.37 -5.05 12.90
N THR A 174 24.95 -4.26 11.99
CA THR A 174 26.02 -3.30 12.31
C THR A 174 25.57 -1.84 12.21
N LEU A 175 24.47 -1.55 11.51
CA LEU A 175 23.98 -0.19 11.25
C LEU A 175 22.52 -0.02 11.70
N PRO A 176 22.17 1.07 12.39
CA PRO A 176 20.79 1.34 12.78
C PRO A 176 19.92 1.70 11.57
N GLU A 177 18.60 1.65 11.73
CA GLU A 177 17.65 2.21 10.76
C GLU A 177 17.94 3.70 10.53
N VAL A 178 17.85 4.16 9.28
CA VAL A 178 18.09 5.56 8.91
C VAL A 178 16.89 6.10 8.14
N PRO A 179 16.27 7.23 8.56
CA PRO A 179 15.19 7.84 7.80
C PRO A 179 15.70 8.39 6.47
N VAL A 180 14.91 8.21 5.42
CA VAL A 180 15.22 8.65 4.06
C VAL A 180 14.30 9.81 3.69
N THR A 181 14.86 10.86 3.09
CA THR A 181 14.08 12.03 2.66
C THR A 181 13.21 11.68 1.45
N VAL A 182 11.89 11.84 1.59
CA VAL A 182 10.94 11.76 0.48
C VAL A 182 10.88 13.11 -0.23
N VAL A 183 11.15 13.11 -1.54
CA VAL A 183 11.10 14.30 -2.41
C VAL A 183 9.68 14.50 -2.96
N SER A 184 9.05 13.42 -3.41
CA SER A 184 7.66 13.44 -3.87
C SER A 184 7.01 12.06 -3.72
N SER A 185 5.68 12.03 -3.64
CA SER A 185 4.93 10.77 -3.54
C SER A 185 3.56 10.87 -4.21
N THR A 186 3.18 9.84 -4.94
CA THR A 186 1.83 9.47 -5.33
C THR A 186 1.47 8.14 -4.66
N LEU A 187 0.26 7.60 -4.88
CA LEU A 187 -0.12 6.29 -4.31
C LEU A 187 0.68 5.11 -4.89
N GLU A 188 1.35 5.28 -6.03
CA GLU A 188 2.03 4.20 -6.76
C GLU A 188 3.53 4.48 -7.00
N LYS A 189 3.99 5.70 -6.74
CA LYS A 189 5.38 6.11 -6.96
C LYS A 189 5.86 7.04 -5.85
N VAL A 190 7.06 6.79 -5.35
CA VAL A 190 7.76 7.67 -4.41
C VAL A 190 9.14 8.00 -4.98
N VAL A 191 9.52 9.27 -4.97
CA VAL A 191 10.89 9.70 -5.26
C VAL A 191 11.54 10.07 -3.94
N ILE A 192 12.69 9.47 -3.67
CA ILE A 192 13.49 9.70 -2.46
C ILE A 192 14.85 10.27 -2.81
N LYS A 193 15.49 10.94 -1.84
CA LYS A 193 16.90 11.30 -1.91
C LYS A 193 17.71 10.35 -1.04
N LEU A 194 18.60 9.59 -1.67
CA LEU A 194 19.34 8.54 -1.00
C LEU A 194 20.38 9.13 -0.02
N PRO A 195 20.42 8.73 1.26
CA PRO A 195 21.40 9.23 2.21
C PRO A 195 22.75 8.51 2.06
N GLU A 196 23.76 8.95 2.81
CA GLU A 196 25.01 8.21 2.96
C GLU A 196 24.80 6.85 3.62
N ASN A 197 25.78 5.94 3.46
CA ASN A 197 25.74 4.58 4.02
C ASN A 197 24.50 3.76 3.61
N ALA A 198 24.00 4.01 2.39
CA ALA A 198 22.91 3.25 1.80
C ALA A 198 23.36 1.95 1.14
N ASP A 199 24.63 1.86 0.75
CA ASP A 199 25.19 0.69 0.06
C ASP A 199 24.97 -0.59 0.87
N LEU A 200 24.56 -1.67 0.18
CA LEU A 200 24.22 -2.97 0.74
C LEU A 200 23.09 -2.92 1.79
N ARG A 201 22.16 -1.96 1.69
CA ARG A 201 20.98 -1.90 2.56
C ARG A 201 19.69 -1.89 1.78
N TYR A 202 18.67 -2.48 2.39
CA TYR A 202 17.32 -2.49 1.84
C TYR A 202 16.60 -1.18 2.15
N LEU A 203 15.66 -0.81 1.28
CA LEU A 203 14.73 0.28 1.50
C LEU A 203 13.44 -0.28 2.08
N THR A 204 12.95 0.30 3.16
CA THR A 204 11.64 0.00 3.73
C THR A 204 10.71 1.17 3.51
N ILE A 205 9.52 0.91 3.00
CA ILE A 205 8.45 1.91 2.85
C ILE A 205 7.27 1.53 3.74
N ALA A 206 6.79 2.50 4.51
CA ALA A 206 5.71 2.34 5.46
C ALA A 206 4.60 3.37 5.24
N ASN A 207 3.37 2.99 5.58
CA ASN A 207 2.28 3.91 5.86
C ASN A 207 1.71 3.56 7.25
N ILE A 208 0.60 4.19 7.65
CA ILE A 208 -0.02 3.96 8.98
C ILE A 208 -0.53 2.52 9.21
N SER A 209 -0.57 1.69 8.17
CA SER A 209 -1.07 0.32 8.21
C SER A 209 0.03 -0.73 8.31
N GLY A 210 1.26 -0.37 7.93
CA GLY A 210 2.39 -1.28 7.99
C GLY A 210 3.54 -0.87 7.09
N ALA A 211 4.53 -1.73 6.99
CA ALA A 211 5.75 -1.52 6.24
C ALA A 211 6.07 -2.71 5.34
N THR A 212 6.70 -2.44 4.21
CA THR A 212 7.22 -3.44 3.27
C THR A 212 8.64 -3.06 2.86
N THR A 213 9.50 -4.07 2.74
CA THR A 213 10.93 -3.90 2.43
C THR A 213 11.21 -4.31 0.99
N SER A 214 12.16 -3.64 0.35
CA SER A 214 12.61 -3.93 -1.00
C SER A 214 13.18 -5.35 -1.12
N THR A 215 12.99 -5.97 -2.28
CA THR A 215 13.56 -7.30 -2.58
C THR A 215 15.07 -7.27 -2.70
N TYR A 216 15.62 -6.16 -3.19
CA TYR A 216 17.05 -5.98 -3.43
C TYR A 216 17.61 -4.83 -2.59
N ALA A 217 18.90 -4.92 -2.28
CA ALA A 217 19.60 -3.88 -1.55
C ALA A 217 20.21 -2.88 -2.54
N VAL A 218 20.36 -1.63 -2.12
CA VAL A 218 21.06 -0.58 -2.86
C VAL A 218 22.50 -1.03 -3.16
N GLY A 219 23.00 -0.71 -4.36
CA GLY A 219 24.37 -1.01 -4.78
C GLY A 219 24.61 -2.46 -5.23
N THR A 220 23.56 -3.28 -5.30
CA THR A 220 23.70 -4.72 -5.62
C THR A 220 23.48 -5.07 -7.08
N ALA A 221 23.33 -4.09 -7.98
CA ALA A 221 23.12 -4.36 -9.40
C ALA A 221 24.44 -4.41 -10.15
N ILE A 222 24.54 -5.36 -11.07
CA ILE A 222 25.61 -5.47 -12.07
C ILE A 222 25.18 -4.75 -13.36
N LEU A 223 23.89 -4.84 -13.69
CA LEU A 223 23.21 -4.15 -14.77
C LEU A 223 22.07 -3.32 -14.17
N ASP A 224 22.03 -2.01 -14.43
CA ASP A 224 20.91 -1.15 -14.08
C ASP A 224 20.72 0.02 -15.07
N ASP A 225 19.75 0.89 -14.80
CA ASP A 225 19.37 2.04 -15.64
C ASP A 225 20.49 3.05 -15.88
N VAL A 226 21.51 3.09 -15.03
CA VAL A 226 22.60 4.06 -15.10
C VAL A 226 23.94 3.41 -15.46
N SER A 227 24.04 2.09 -15.34
CA SER A 227 25.26 1.31 -15.48
C SER A 227 25.02 0.03 -16.28
N TYR A 228 25.34 0.09 -17.58
CA TYR A 228 25.20 -1.02 -18.53
C TYR A 228 26.47 -1.88 -18.66
N TYR A 229 27.15 -2.11 -17.56
CA TYR A 229 28.47 -2.72 -17.62
C TYR A 229 28.40 -4.20 -18.00
N GLY A 230 29.36 -4.61 -18.82
CA GLY A 230 29.76 -5.99 -19.01
C GLY A 230 29.08 -6.72 -20.15
N LEU A 231 27.76 -6.63 -20.36
CA LEU A 231 27.10 -7.34 -21.48
C LEU A 231 27.35 -6.66 -22.83
N GLY A 232 28.04 -7.34 -23.74
CA GLY A 232 28.43 -6.65 -24.99
C GLY A 232 28.80 -7.52 -26.17
N TYR A 233 28.91 -8.84 -26.03
CA TYR A 233 29.40 -9.68 -27.12
C TYR A 233 28.59 -10.97 -27.30
N PRO A 234 28.16 -11.33 -28.51
CA PRO A 234 27.96 -10.45 -29.66
C PRO A 234 27.04 -9.28 -29.28
N ALA A 235 27.22 -8.12 -29.92
CA ALA A 235 26.53 -6.88 -29.53
C ALA A 235 25.00 -7.10 -29.34
N PRO A 236 24.46 -6.83 -28.13
CA PRO A 236 23.03 -6.83 -27.89
C PRO A 236 22.42 -5.43 -28.12
N ALA A 237 21.10 -5.34 -28.04
CA ALA A 237 20.41 -4.06 -27.97
C ALA A 237 19.97 -3.77 -26.53
N TYR A 238 20.10 -2.51 -26.11
CA TYR A 238 19.59 -2.01 -24.84
C TYR A 238 18.27 -1.28 -25.10
N VAL A 239 17.21 -1.71 -24.43
CA VAL A 239 15.85 -1.23 -24.68
C VAL A 239 15.32 -0.55 -23.43
N LYS A 240 14.89 0.71 -23.57
CA LYS A 240 14.21 1.45 -22.51
C LYS A 240 12.70 1.25 -22.63
N ASP A 241 12.09 0.66 -21.60
CA ASP A 241 10.69 0.27 -21.55
C ASP A 241 10.27 0.11 -20.07
N GLU A 242 9.14 0.70 -19.68
CA GLU A 242 8.60 0.61 -18.31
C GLU A 242 8.15 -0.81 -17.92
N LYS A 243 8.13 -1.74 -18.89
CA LYS A 243 7.90 -3.18 -18.69
C LYS A 243 9.18 -3.99 -18.46
N ALA A 244 10.31 -3.33 -18.21
CA ALA A 244 11.50 -3.97 -17.65
C ALA A 244 11.15 -4.68 -16.34
N GLU A 245 11.88 -5.74 -16.00
CA GLU A 245 11.68 -6.42 -14.72
C GLU A 245 12.18 -5.52 -13.57
N GLN A 246 13.31 -4.84 -13.81
CA GLN A 246 13.95 -3.97 -12.84
C GLN A 246 14.38 -2.66 -13.51
N GLY A 247 13.86 -1.55 -12.99
CA GLY A 247 14.06 -0.23 -13.57
C GLY A 247 13.26 -0.02 -14.84
N THR A 248 13.94 0.54 -15.84
CA THR A 248 13.36 0.94 -17.13
C THR A 248 14.17 0.46 -18.31
N THR A 249 15.27 -0.27 -18.11
CA THR A 249 16.13 -0.73 -19.21
C THR A 249 16.45 -2.21 -19.09
N TYR A 250 16.25 -2.96 -20.16
CA TYR A 250 16.69 -4.35 -20.28
C TYR A 250 17.51 -4.57 -21.56
N VAL A 251 18.19 -5.71 -21.62
CA VAL A 251 18.96 -6.16 -22.78
C VAL A 251 18.12 -7.10 -23.63
N THR A 252 18.15 -6.97 -24.96
CA THR A 252 17.55 -7.91 -25.90
C THR A 252 18.57 -8.45 -26.88
N LYS A 253 18.46 -9.74 -27.21
CA LYS A 253 19.34 -10.41 -28.17
C LYS A 253 18.62 -11.54 -28.90
N ASP A 254 18.63 -11.48 -30.23
CA ASP A 254 18.37 -12.62 -31.09
C ASP A 254 19.58 -13.56 -31.05
N MET A 255 19.34 -14.83 -30.72
CA MET A 255 20.36 -15.87 -30.66
C MET A 255 19.95 -17.03 -31.54
N ASP A 256 20.84 -17.42 -32.44
CA ASP A 256 20.72 -18.67 -33.18
C ASP A 256 20.76 -19.89 -32.24
N ALA A 257 20.50 -21.07 -32.80
CA ALA A 257 20.74 -22.34 -32.13
C ALA A 257 22.15 -22.36 -31.51
N TRP A 258 22.26 -22.61 -30.20
CA TRP A 258 23.54 -22.65 -29.46
C TRP A 258 24.31 -21.33 -29.40
N GLY A 259 23.75 -20.24 -29.94
CA GLY A 259 24.31 -18.90 -29.86
C GLY A 259 24.35 -18.37 -28.41
N SER A 260 25.18 -17.37 -28.16
CA SER A 260 25.39 -16.80 -26.83
C SER A 260 25.22 -15.27 -26.82
N LEU A 261 25.00 -14.75 -25.62
CA LEU A 261 25.34 -13.39 -25.22
C LEU A 261 26.26 -13.47 -24.02
N GLU A 262 27.37 -12.77 -24.11
CA GLU A 262 28.48 -12.83 -23.18
C GLU A 262 28.68 -11.44 -22.57
N GLY A 263 28.88 -11.45 -21.26
CA GLY A 263 29.29 -10.27 -20.53
C GLY A 263 30.66 -10.44 -19.87
N ASN A 264 31.45 -9.37 -19.85
CA ASN A 264 32.78 -9.33 -19.24
C ASN A 264 32.85 -8.22 -18.18
N TRP A 265 33.03 -8.61 -16.92
CA TRP A 265 33.11 -7.71 -15.76
C TRP A 265 34.52 -7.62 -15.18
N GLY A 266 35.54 -8.05 -15.93
CA GLY A 266 36.94 -7.97 -15.52
C GLY A 266 37.23 -8.91 -14.35
N TRP A 267 37.70 -8.37 -13.22
CA TRP A 267 37.98 -9.14 -12.02
C TRP A 267 37.26 -8.50 -10.82
N PHE A 268 36.03 -8.92 -10.58
CA PHE A 268 35.24 -8.45 -9.44
C PHE A 268 35.22 -9.50 -8.32
N ASP A 269 36.03 -9.31 -7.29
CA ASP A 269 36.25 -10.25 -6.18
C ASP A 269 35.63 -9.80 -4.84
N LYS A 270 34.88 -8.70 -4.83
CA LYS A 270 34.17 -8.18 -3.64
C LYS A 270 32.87 -8.95 -3.38
N LEU A 271 32.94 -10.27 -3.36
CA LEU A 271 31.77 -11.16 -3.26
C LEU A 271 31.38 -11.54 -1.82
N ALA A 272 32.21 -11.19 -0.84
CA ALA A 272 32.00 -11.54 0.56
C ALA A 272 30.60 -11.23 1.12
N PRO A 273 29.93 -10.10 0.76
CA PRO A 273 28.58 -9.78 1.27
C PRO A 273 27.45 -10.61 0.64
N TYR A 274 27.72 -11.29 -0.47
CA TYR A 274 26.69 -11.86 -1.34
C TYR A 274 26.56 -13.37 -1.16
N SER A 275 25.38 -13.89 -1.43
CA SER A 275 25.03 -15.32 -1.37
C SER A 275 24.94 -15.97 -2.76
N GLY A 276 24.81 -15.15 -3.81
CA GLY A 276 24.70 -15.60 -5.20
C GLY A 276 24.42 -14.45 -6.16
N ILE A 277 24.14 -14.81 -7.41
CA ILE A 277 23.72 -13.90 -8.48
C ILE A 277 22.22 -14.03 -8.69
N ARG A 278 21.58 -12.92 -9.04
CA ARG A 278 20.24 -12.90 -9.64
C ARG A 278 20.32 -12.46 -11.09
N VAL A 279 19.40 -12.98 -11.90
CA VAL A 279 19.17 -12.52 -13.26
C VAL A 279 17.72 -12.75 -13.65
N ALA A 280 17.09 -11.77 -14.27
CA ALA A 280 15.78 -11.91 -14.87
C ALA A 280 15.90 -12.24 -16.35
N ILE A 281 15.17 -13.25 -16.80
CA ILE A 281 15.14 -13.64 -18.20
C ILE A 281 13.71 -13.92 -18.62
N LYS A 282 13.32 -13.38 -19.77
CA LYS A 282 12.19 -13.86 -20.57
C LYS A 282 12.63 -14.09 -22.01
N ALA A 283 11.81 -14.78 -22.78
CA ALA A 283 12.09 -15.07 -24.18
C ALA A 283 10.86 -14.85 -25.05
N LYS A 284 11.06 -14.66 -26.36
CA LYS A 284 9.95 -14.52 -27.31
C LYS A 284 9.12 -15.80 -27.45
N ALA A 285 9.74 -16.96 -27.23
CA ALA A 285 9.09 -18.25 -27.06
C ALA A 285 9.70 -19.01 -25.89
N GLU A 286 8.94 -19.94 -25.28
CA GLU A 286 9.47 -20.80 -24.22
C GLU A 286 10.76 -21.51 -24.66
N GLY A 287 11.73 -21.58 -23.75
CA GLY A 287 13.05 -22.11 -24.07
C GLY A 287 13.91 -22.38 -22.85
N LYS A 288 15.20 -22.60 -23.10
CA LYS A 288 16.19 -22.85 -22.05
C LYS A 288 17.42 -21.99 -22.30
N VAL A 289 18.02 -21.51 -21.21
CA VAL A 289 19.25 -20.73 -21.21
C VAL A 289 20.26 -21.42 -20.30
N ARG A 290 21.45 -21.68 -20.82
CA ARG A 290 22.61 -22.07 -19.98
C ARG A 290 23.31 -20.81 -19.51
N LEU A 291 23.63 -20.77 -18.22
CA LEU A 291 24.36 -19.70 -17.57
C LEU A 291 25.78 -20.20 -17.29
N VAL A 292 26.73 -19.75 -18.09
CA VAL A 292 28.14 -20.08 -17.94
C VAL A 292 28.78 -19.00 -17.08
N PHE A 293 29.32 -19.40 -15.95
CA PHE A 293 29.94 -18.48 -15.00
C PHE A 293 31.46 -18.65 -15.01
N ASN A 294 32.20 -17.54 -15.14
CA ASN A 294 33.66 -17.50 -15.23
C ASN A 294 34.25 -18.46 -16.29
N GLY A 295 33.51 -18.70 -17.38
CA GLY A 295 33.94 -19.58 -18.46
C GLY A 295 33.89 -21.09 -18.13
N ASP A 296 33.27 -21.52 -17.03
CA ASP A 296 33.09 -22.96 -16.75
C ASP A 296 31.89 -23.52 -17.53
N TRP A 297 32.16 -23.95 -18.76
CA TRP A 297 31.17 -24.58 -19.64
C TRP A 297 30.74 -25.99 -19.19
N THR A 298 31.47 -26.61 -18.26
CA THR A 298 31.20 -27.97 -17.78
C THR A 298 30.14 -27.96 -16.68
N ASN A 299 30.25 -27.04 -15.70
CA ASN A 299 29.33 -26.96 -14.56
C ASN A 299 28.44 -25.70 -14.64
N SER A 300 27.71 -25.58 -15.74
CA SER A 300 26.83 -24.43 -15.99
C SER A 300 25.35 -24.78 -15.75
N PRO A 301 24.64 -24.07 -14.83
CA PRO A 301 23.21 -24.28 -14.66
C PRO A 301 22.41 -23.94 -15.92
N VAL A 302 21.34 -24.69 -16.16
CA VAL A 302 20.39 -24.46 -17.26
C VAL A 302 19.03 -24.11 -16.67
N VAL A 303 18.47 -22.98 -17.07
CA VAL A 303 17.17 -22.49 -16.61
C VAL A 303 16.14 -22.52 -17.72
N SER A 304 14.91 -22.90 -17.38
CA SER A 304 13.77 -22.80 -18.30
C SER A 304 13.14 -21.41 -18.23
N VAL A 305 12.95 -20.78 -19.39
CA VAL A 305 12.41 -19.43 -19.54
C VAL A 305 11.09 -19.46 -20.32
N THR A 306 10.21 -18.49 -20.04
CA THR A 306 8.90 -18.35 -20.67
C THR A 306 8.78 -16.99 -21.35
N THR A 307 7.58 -16.65 -21.83
CA THR A 307 7.26 -15.33 -22.38
C THR A 307 7.14 -14.23 -21.34
N GLU A 308 7.06 -14.60 -20.06
CA GLU A 308 6.97 -13.69 -18.92
C GLU A 308 8.32 -13.56 -18.22
N TRP A 309 8.56 -12.41 -17.58
CA TRP A 309 9.75 -12.22 -16.77
C TRP A 309 9.81 -13.24 -15.63
N LYS A 310 10.97 -13.87 -15.49
CA LYS A 310 11.29 -14.71 -14.36
C LYS A 310 12.68 -14.36 -13.85
N THR A 311 12.74 -13.97 -12.58
CA THR A 311 14.00 -13.79 -11.86
C THR A 311 14.50 -15.13 -11.33
N PHE A 312 15.72 -15.50 -11.73
CA PHE A 312 16.44 -16.68 -11.26
C PHE A 312 17.47 -16.26 -10.23
N TYR A 313 17.44 -16.90 -9.07
CA TYR A 313 18.50 -16.80 -8.07
C TYR A 313 19.45 -18.00 -8.19
N LEU A 314 20.74 -17.70 -8.31
CA LEU A 314 21.80 -18.67 -8.51
C LEU A 314 22.81 -18.57 -7.33
N PRO A 315 22.67 -19.41 -6.28
CA PRO A 315 23.60 -19.36 -5.16
C PRO A 315 25.01 -19.78 -5.58
N TRP A 316 26.03 -19.29 -4.86
CA TRP A 316 27.44 -19.59 -5.16
C TRP A 316 27.77 -21.08 -5.23
N SER A 317 27.04 -21.91 -4.48
CA SER A 317 27.19 -23.37 -4.46
C SER A 317 26.88 -24.06 -5.80
N MET A 318 26.26 -23.37 -6.76
CA MET A 318 26.01 -23.94 -8.10
C MET A 318 27.18 -23.74 -9.06
N PHE A 319 28.17 -22.93 -8.70
CA PHE A 319 29.32 -22.65 -9.54
C PHE A 319 30.57 -23.32 -8.96
N SER A 320 31.45 -23.78 -9.84
CA SER A 320 32.74 -24.37 -9.46
C SER A 320 33.72 -23.35 -8.89
N SER A 321 33.54 -22.07 -9.22
CA SER A 321 34.30 -20.93 -8.68
C SER A 321 33.34 -19.81 -8.29
N SER A 322 33.59 -19.19 -7.14
CA SER A 322 32.84 -18.04 -6.62
C SER A 322 33.76 -17.06 -5.87
N ASP A 323 35.05 -17.09 -6.20
CA ASP A 323 36.06 -16.14 -5.74
C ASP A 323 35.93 -14.78 -6.42
N ARG A 324 35.32 -14.75 -7.62
CA ARG A 324 35.11 -13.54 -8.43
C ARG A 324 33.97 -13.68 -9.42
N VAL A 325 33.60 -12.55 -10.01
CA VAL A 325 32.80 -12.46 -11.24
C VAL A 325 33.69 -11.86 -12.32
N GLN A 326 33.95 -12.64 -13.36
CA GLN A 326 34.75 -12.23 -14.51
C GLN A 326 33.92 -12.26 -15.79
N ASN A 327 33.16 -13.33 -16.00
CA ASN A 327 32.33 -13.50 -17.18
C ASN A 327 31.03 -14.21 -16.82
N ILE A 328 29.95 -13.78 -17.43
CA ILE A 328 28.66 -14.47 -17.41
C ILE A 328 28.19 -14.56 -18.85
N THR A 329 27.99 -15.79 -19.32
CA THR A 329 27.52 -16.07 -20.67
C THR A 329 26.16 -16.75 -20.61
N PHE A 330 25.22 -16.22 -21.38
CA PHE A 330 23.87 -16.71 -21.57
C PHE A 330 23.83 -17.43 -22.92
N GLN A 331 23.82 -18.76 -22.91
CA GLN A 331 23.75 -19.56 -24.14
C GLN A 331 22.32 -20.06 -24.39
N ASN A 332 21.84 -19.86 -25.61
CA ASN A 332 20.58 -20.37 -26.09
C ASN A 332 20.61 -21.91 -26.22
N LEU A 333 19.80 -22.57 -25.41
CA LEU A 333 19.55 -24.01 -25.46
C LEU A 333 18.07 -24.31 -25.74
N THR A 334 17.36 -23.40 -26.43
CA THR A 334 15.93 -23.54 -26.70
C THR A 334 15.64 -24.88 -27.34
N ALA A 335 14.81 -25.64 -26.63
CA ALA A 335 14.38 -26.99 -26.96
C ALA A 335 12.89 -27.06 -26.70
N THR A 336 12.13 -27.53 -27.69
CA THR A 336 10.68 -27.68 -27.60
C THR A 336 10.29 -29.08 -28.07
N ALA A 337 9.00 -29.43 -28.00
CA ALA A 337 8.49 -30.66 -28.61
C ALA A 337 8.79 -30.77 -30.13
N LYS A 338 9.15 -29.65 -30.79
CA LYS A 338 9.47 -29.60 -32.22
C LYS A 338 10.96 -29.84 -32.52
N GLY A 339 11.82 -29.96 -31.50
CA GLY A 339 13.25 -30.21 -31.64
C GLY A 339 14.11 -29.34 -30.73
N ASP A 340 15.40 -29.69 -30.66
CA ASP A 340 16.44 -29.01 -29.90
C ASP A 340 17.22 -28.02 -30.77
N GLY A 341 17.81 -26.99 -30.17
CA GLY A 341 18.65 -26.03 -30.87
C GLY A 341 17.83 -25.12 -31.79
N LEU A 342 16.79 -24.49 -31.26
CA LEU A 342 15.99 -23.52 -32.00
C LEU A 342 16.49 -22.08 -31.76
N PRO A 343 16.45 -21.20 -32.77
CA PRO A 343 16.71 -19.78 -32.56
C PRO A 343 15.63 -19.17 -31.66
N ASN A 344 16.00 -18.16 -30.87
CA ASN A 344 15.07 -17.45 -29.99
C ASN A 344 15.57 -16.03 -29.72
N THR A 345 14.66 -15.15 -29.31
CA THR A 345 14.99 -13.81 -28.82
C THR A 345 14.89 -13.82 -27.31
N PHE A 346 15.97 -13.45 -26.62
CA PHE A 346 16.00 -13.35 -25.17
C PHE A 346 16.03 -11.90 -24.72
N TYR A 347 15.36 -11.66 -23.60
CA TYR A 347 15.35 -10.40 -22.88
C TYR A 347 15.93 -10.67 -21.50
N ILE A 348 16.95 -9.90 -21.13
CA ILE A 348 17.74 -10.11 -19.91
C ILE A 348 17.78 -8.81 -19.12
N ASP A 349 17.51 -8.90 -17.83
CA ASP A 349 17.44 -7.76 -16.93
C ASP A 349 17.83 -8.18 -15.50
N ASN A 350 17.86 -7.23 -14.57
CA ASN A 350 18.04 -7.44 -13.13
C ASN A 350 19.25 -8.34 -12.80
N ILE A 351 20.34 -8.14 -13.52
CA ILE A 351 21.60 -8.84 -13.23
C ILE A 351 22.19 -8.16 -12.01
N GLY A 352 22.37 -8.91 -10.94
CA GLY A 352 22.83 -8.37 -9.68
C GLY A 352 23.22 -9.45 -8.68
N PHE A 353 23.56 -9.03 -7.47
CA PHE A 353 23.90 -9.91 -6.37
C PHE A 353 22.82 -9.94 -5.31
N MET A 354 22.57 -11.11 -4.74
CA MET A 354 21.75 -11.22 -3.53
C MET A 354 22.65 -11.13 -2.31
N LEU A 355 22.29 -10.31 -1.32
CA LEU A 355 22.98 -10.29 -0.04
C LEU A 355 22.84 -11.66 0.65
N LYS A 356 23.78 -11.97 1.53
CA LYS A 356 23.57 -13.03 2.53
C LYS A 356 22.42 -12.63 3.44
N ALA A 357 21.60 -13.60 3.85
CA ALA A 357 20.66 -13.38 4.93
C ALA A 357 21.46 -12.95 6.17
N GLU A 358 21.08 -11.82 6.76
CA GLU A 358 21.67 -11.35 8.01
C GLU A 358 21.19 -12.21 9.17
#